data_AF-A0A4S4F1D6-F1
#
_entry.id   AF-A0A4S4F1D6-F1
#
_cell.length_a   1.000
_cell.length_b   1.000
_cell.length_c   1.000
_cell.angle_alpha   90.00
_cell.angle_beta   90.00
_cell.angle_gamma   90.00
#
_symmetry.space_group_name_H-M   'P 1'
#
loop_
_entity.id
_entity.type
_entity.pdbx_description
1 polymer ?
#
loop_
_entity_poly.entity_id
_entity_poly.type
_entity_poly.pdbx_seq_one_letter_code
_entity_poly.pdbx_strand_id
1 'polypeptide(L)'
;MRLSFFPTSLLHYSHRLFLSLLLFPPTTNTTNLVSTSSSAPRWSQMITTTRRHQQHQKKKKQKIVVIMGPTGSGKSKLSVDLATRFFPSEIINSDKIQVYRGLDITTNKIPMHDRRGVPHHLLGDFPPHSDLTPSAFRSAAASAISAVSSRRNLPLIVGGSNSFIYALAADRFNPASDVFHDTHPDPVCPDLRYDCCFLWVDVSMPVLNQYLSKRVDDMLDSGMFEELQEYFDSDQHRRESNSAIRTGLRKAIGVPEFEPYFKKFHPGTNPKEDPVRMAVYEEAVRAIKENTCQLAERQVGKIMRLRNAGWDLRRLDATEVIRAAMKKESCVSDSGESWERQVVEPSVKIVKRRQQQKRNMEPFAKPNILKRFLCLCDAYKVPYICYTNVAV
;
A
#
# COMPACT_ATOMS: atom_id res chain seq x y z
N MET A 1 -30.50 66.52 24.08
CA MET A 1 -30.12 67.93 23.81
C MET A 1 -28.91 67.90 22.89
N ARG A 2 -29.02 68.38 21.63
CA ARG A 2 -27.99 68.44 20.55
C ARG A 2 -27.36 67.06 20.15
N LEU A 3 -27.52 66.49 18.95
CA LEU A 3 -27.33 66.97 17.55
C LEU A 3 -25.89 67.48 17.30
N SER A 4 -25.19 67.16 16.19
CA SER A 4 -25.41 66.24 15.05
C SER A 4 -24.21 66.30 14.09
N PHE A 5 -24.13 65.38 13.11
CA PHE A 5 -23.66 65.55 11.70
C PHE A 5 -22.72 64.46 11.13
N PHE A 6 -23.23 63.77 10.11
CA PHE A 6 -22.48 63.20 8.98
C PHE A 6 -21.97 64.32 8.04
N PRO A 7 -21.10 64.03 7.07
CA PRO A 7 -21.65 63.91 5.71
C PRO A 7 -21.13 62.73 4.88
N THR A 8 -21.95 62.36 3.90
CA THR A 8 -21.69 61.40 2.81
C THR A 8 -21.42 62.12 1.49
N SER A 9 -20.44 61.65 0.69
CA SER A 9 -20.46 61.71 -0.79
C SER A 9 -19.31 60.82 -1.34
N LEU A 10 -19.46 59.87 -2.28
CA LEU A 10 -20.06 59.84 -3.64
C LEU A 10 -19.29 60.63 -4.71
N LEU A 11 -19.30 60.07 -5.95
CA LEU A 11 -18.67 60.49 -7.22
C LEU A 11 -17.32 59.80 -7.55
N HIS A 12 -16.99 59.37 -8.79
CA HIS A 12 -17.81 59.03 -9.99
C HIS A 12 -16.92 58.33 -11.06
N TYR A 13 -17.53 57.87 -12.16
CA TYR A 13 -16.92 57.53 -13.48
C TYR A 13 -15.90 56.35 -13.59
N SER A 14 -15.77 55.64 -14.72
CA SER A 14 -16.71 55.29 -15.81
C SER A 14 -16.07 54.31 -16.81
N HIS A 15 -16.77 53.23 -17.13
CA HIS A 15 -17.12 52.77 -18.50
C HIS A 15 -16.26 53.13 -19.74
N ARG A 16 -15.81 52.07 -20.43
CA ARG A 16 -15.74 51.83 -21.91
C ARG A 16 -15.41 50.34 -22.06
N LEU A 17 -16.25 49.42 -22.52
CA LEU A 17 -17.18 49.39 -23.66
C LEU A 17 -16.48 49.63 -25.01
N PHE A 18 -16.26 48.54 -25.75
CA PHE A 18 -16.34 48.55 -27.21
C PHE A 18 -16.96 47.24 -27.72
N LEU A 19 -18.00 47.37 -28.52
CA LEU A 19 -18.63 46.28 -29.28
C LEU A 19 -17.80 45.95 -30.52
N SER A 20 -17.86 44.71 -30.97
CA SER A 20 -18.09 44.44 -32.40
C SER A 20 -18.98 43.21 -32.54
N LEU A 21 -19.93 43.31 -33.45
CA LEU A 21 -21.04 42.38 -33.68
C LEU A 21 -20.95 41.89 -35.14
N LEU A 22 -21.87 40.99 -35.53
CA LEU A 22 -22.18 40.57 -36.92
C LEU A 22 -21.22 39.52 -37.53
N LEU A 23 -21.64 38.56 -38.37
CA LEU A 23 -22.98 38.02 -38.75
C LEU A 23 -22.78 36.62 -39.41
N PHE A 24 -23.80 35.74 -39.34
CA PHE A 24 -23.99 34.55 -40.21
C PHE A 24 -25.06 34.89 -41.29
N PRO A 25 -25.42 34.02 -42.28
CA PRO A 25 -24.71 32.98 -43.06
C PRO A 25 -24.74 33.41 -44.57
N PRO A 26 -25.27 32.71 -45.63
CA PRO A 26 -25.37 31.29 -46.02
C PRO A 26 -24.94 31.02 -47.51
N THR A 27 -25.35 29.86 -48.09
CA THR A 27 -25.57 29.55 -49.54
C THR A 27 -24.38 29.53 -50.53
N THR A 28 -24.23 28.68 -51.56
CA THR A 28 -24.66 27.34 -52.03
C THR A 28 -24.13 27.18 -53.47
N ASN A 29 -24.03 25.94 -53.96
CA ASN A 29 -24.23 25.49 -55.36
C ASN A 29 -23.10 25.38 -56.42
N THR A 30 -23.25 24.27 -57.15
CA THR A 30 -22.99 24.00 -58.59
C THR A 30 -21.58 23.79 -59.16
N THR A 31 -21.29 22.50 -59.39
CA THR A 31 -20.86 21.88 -60.68
C THR A 31 -19.76 22.52 -61.54
N ASN A 32 -18.77 21.69 -61.91
CA ASN A 32 -18.60 21.35 -63.33
C ASN A 32 -17.90 20.00 -63.55
N LEU A 33 -18.30 19.31 -64.64
CA LEU A 33 -17.64 18.11 -65.14
C LEU A 33 -16.50 18.49 -66.09
N VAL A 34 -15.40 17.71 -66.10
CA VAL A 34 -14.77 17.27 -67.36
C VAL A 34 -14.34 15.80 -67.20
N SER A 35 -14.68 15.00 -68.19
CA SER A 35 -14.34 13.58 -68.33
C SER A 35 -13.10 13.36 -69.21
N THR A 36 -12.31 12.32 -68.95
CA THR A 36 -11.72 11.45 -70.00
C THR A 36 -11.20 10.13 -69.42
N SER A 37 -11.51 9.01 -70.08
CA SER A 37 -10.75 7.74 -70.23
C SER A 37 -9.98 7.12 -69.04
N SER A 38 -9.98 5.81 -68.78
CA SER A 38 -10.58 4.66 -69.50
C SER A 38 -10.51 3.39 -68.64
N SER A 39 -11.16 2.31 -69.12
CA SER A 39 -10.85 0.90 -68.80
C SER A 39 -10.85 0.46 -67.32
N ALA A 40 -11.96 -0.16 -66.90
CA ALA A 40 -11.89 -1.24 -65.93
C ALA A 40 -11.11 -2.44 -66.53
N PRO A 41 -10.51 -3.30 -65.69
CA PRO A 41 -11.24 -4.56 -65.48
C PRO A 41 -11.40 -4.97 -64.00
N ARG A 42 -12.57 -5.53 -63.79
CA ARG A 42 -13.14 -6.13 -62.58
C ARG A 42 -12.28 -7.25 -61.99
N TRP A 43 -11.69 -7.03 -60.81
CA TRP A 43 -11.23 -8.12 -59.92
C TRP A 43 -11.76 -7.93 -58.50
N SER A 44 -12.30 -9.03 -57.98
CA SER A 44 -12.99 -9.21 -56.71
C SER A 44 -12.31 -8.53 -55.50
N GLN A 45 -12.93 -7.48 -54.96
CA GLN A 45 -12.58 -7.01 -53.61
C GLN A 45 -13.16 -8.00 -52.58
N MET A 46 -12.32 -8.98 -52.23
CA MET A 46 -12.53 -9.86 -51.10
C MET A 46 -12.56 -9.00 -49.83
N ILE A 47 -13.68 -9.01 -49.09
CA ILE A 47 -13.80 -8.28 -47.82
C ILE A 47 -12.94 -9.01 -46.78
N THR A 48 -11.64 -8.68 -46.76
CA THR A 48 -10.75 -9.00 -45.65
C THR A 48 -11.16 -8.12 -44.47
N THR A 49 -12.16 -8.62 -43.74
CA THR A 49 -12.43 -8.22 -42.36
C THR A 49 -11.18 -8.45 -41.55
N THR A 50 -10.31 -7.43 -41.53
CA THR A 50 -9.12 -7.40 -40.69
C THR A 50 -9.61 -7.24 -39.26
N ARG A 51 -10.04 -8.36 -38.67
CA ARG A 51 -10.20 -8.53 -37.22
C ARG A 51 -8.87 -8.11 -36.63
N ARG A 52 -8.81 -6.89 -36.12
CA ARG A 52 -7.77 -6.44 -35.19
C ARG A 52 -7.91 -7.31 -33.94
N HIS A 53 -7.34 -8.51 -33.99
CA HIS A 53 -6.95 -9.25 -32.81
C HIS A 53 -5.88 -8.40 -32.11
N GLN A 54 -6.33 -7.42 -31.33
CA GLN A 54 -5.57 -6.90 -30.21
C GLN A 54 -5.39 -8.04 -29.23
N GLN A 55 -4.42 -8.89 -29.52
CA GLN A 55 -3.95 -9.93 -28.64
C GLN A 55 -3.25 -9.21 -27.49
N HIS A 56 -4.05 -8.86 -26.47
CA HIS A 56 -3.59 -8.24 -25.25
C HIS A 56 -2.66 -9.25 -24.55
N GLN A 57 -1.37 -9.21 -24.92
CA GLN A 57 -0.27 -9.88 -24.24
C GLN A 57 -0.35 -9.48 -22.76
N LYS A 58 -0.94 -10.34 -21.94
CA LYS A 58 -1.26 -10.06 -20.53
C LYS A 58 0.07 -9.90 -19.78
N LYS A 59 0.54 -8.66 -19.67
CA LYS A 59 1.84 -8.31 -19.10
C LYS A 59 1.96 -8.98 -17.72
N LYS A 60 2.98 -9.81 -17.54
CA LYS A 60 3.14 -10.65 -16.34
C LYS A 60 3.25 -9.75 -15.09
N LYS A 61 2.21 -9.70 -14.27
CA LYS A 61 2.14 -8.86 -13.07
C LYS A 61 3.28 -9.23 -12.12
N GLN A 62 3.97 -8.23 -11.56
CA GLN A 62 5.03 -8.44 -10.56
C GLN A 62 4.46 -9.11 -9.31
N LYS A 63 5.25 -9.98 -8.68
CA LYS A 63 4.86 -10.69 -7.46
C LYS A 63 5.18 -9.85 -6.24
N ILE A 64 4.23 -9.76 -5.31
CA ILE A 64 4.43 -9.14 -3.99
C ILE A 64 3.76 -9.99 -2.90
N VAL A 65 4.34 -10.00 -1.70
CA VAL A 65 3.65 -10.50 -0.50
C VAL A 65 3.15 -9.28 0.28
N VAL A 66 1.92 -9.32 0.77
CA VAL A 66 1.33 -8.23 1.56
C VAL A 66 0.95 -8.79 2.92
N ILE A 67 1.54 -8.24 3.99
CA ILE A 67 1.32 -8.65 5.38
C ILE A 67 0.46 -7.58 6.06
N MET A 68 -0.78 -7.94 6.34
CA MET A 68 -1.83 -7.07 6.89
C MET A 68 -2.41 -7.64 8.20
N GLY A 69 -3.15 -6.82 8.93
CA GLY A 69 -3.63 -7.13 10.28
C GLY A 69 -3.69 -5.87 11.16
N PRO A 70 -4.45 -5.89 12.27
CA PRO A 70 -4.55 -4.75 13.17
C PRO A 70 -3.21 -4.41 13.84
N THR A 71 -3.09 -3.21 14.41
CA THR A 71 -1.96 -2.81 15.25
C THR A 71 -1.76 -3.83 16.38
N GLY A 72 -0.52 -4.06 16.81
CA GLY A 72 -0.17 -5.12 17.78
C GLY A 72 -0.13 -6.57 17.24
N SER A 73 -0.69 -6.91 16.07
CA SER A 73 -0.77 -8.32 15.62
C SER A 73 0.54 -9.00 15.18
N GLY A 74 1.72 -8.41 15.42
CA GLY A 74 3.01 -9.04 15.10
C GLY A 74 3.47 -8.98 13.64
N LYS A 75 2.82 -8.17 12.78
CA LYS A 75 3.17 -8.02 11.34
C LYS A 75 4.66 -7.83 11.06
N SER A 76 5.32 -6.91 11.78
CA SER A 76 6.73 -6.56 11.55
C SER A 76 7.68 -7.71 11.90
N LYS A 77 7.36 -8.47 12.97
CA LYS A 77 8.08 -9.70 13.32
C LYS A 77 7.96 -10.73 12.20
N LEU A 78 6.73 -10.97 11.72
CA LEU A 78 6.47 -11.91 10.63
C LEU A 78 7.19 -11.50 9.34
N SER A 79 7.30 -10.20 9.04
CA SER A 79 8.00 -9.75 7.84
C SER A 79 9.49 -10.03 7.86
N VAL A 80 10.15 -9.88 9.01
CA VAL A 80 11.58 -10.22 9.16
C VAL A 80 11.78 -11.73 9.16
N ASP A 81 10.90 -12.49 9.83
CA ASP A 81 10.92 -13.96 9.81
C ASP A 81 10.70 -14.54 8.40
N LEU A 82 9.90 -13.89 7.57
CA LEU A 82 9.74 -14.26 6.16
C LEU A 82 10.92 -13.80 5.31
N ALA A 83 11.43 -12.58 5.50
CA ALA A 83 12.56 -12.06 4.71
C ALA A 83 13.83 -12.91 4.88
N THR A 84 14.08 -13.39 6.10
CA THR A 84 15.20 -14.30 6.41
C THR A 84 15.04 -15.70 5.81
N ARG A 85 13.82 -16.16 5.52
CA ARG A 85 13.54 -17.46 4.87
C ARG A 85 13.44 -17.41 3.35
N PHE A 86 13.04 -16.25 2.82
CA PHE A 86 12.92 -15.98 1.39
C PHE A 86 14.01 -15.03 0.94
N PHE A 87 15.26 -15.34 1.31
CA PHE A 87 16.39 -14.51 0.91
C PHE A 87 16.65 -14.63 -0.61
N PRO A 88 16.82 -13.52 -1.35
CA PRO A 88 16.75 -12.14 -0.88
C PRO A 88 15.31 -11.55 -0.90
N SER A 89 14.95 -10.84 0.16
CA SER A 89 13.67 -10.12 0.35
C SER A 89 13.93 -8.75 0.95
N GLU A 90 13.04 -7.79 0.67
CA GLU A 90 13.10 -6.43 1.24
C GLU A 90 11.70 -5.98 1.68
N ILE A 91 11.64 -5.21 2.77
CA ILE A 91 10.39 -4.78 3.40
C ILE A 91 10.02 -3.37 2.94
N ILE A 92 8.77 -3.16 2.59
CA ILE A 92 8.20 -1.85 2.21
C ILE A 92 7.09 -1.54 3.21
N ASN A 93 7.29 -0.53 4.04
CA ASN A 93 6.29 -0.09 5.01
C ASN A 93 5.03 0.42 4.29
N SER A 94 3.86 0.06 4.82
CA SER A 94 2.54 0.56 4.42
C SER A 94 1.70 1.03 5.60
N ASP A 95 2.33 1.40 6.71
CA ASP A 95 1.71 2.18 7.77
C ASP A 95 1.93 3.69 7.57
N LYS A 96 0.82 4.44 7.47
CA LYS A 96 0.77 5.87 7.13
C LYS A 96 1.38 6.80 8.17
N ILE A 97 1.64 6.32 9.38
CA ILE A 97 2.27 7.11 10.45
C ILE A 97 3.77 6.78 10.51
N GLN A 98 4.15 5.51 10.30
CA GLN A 98 5.56 5.07 10.31
C GLN A 98 6.37 5.57 9.11
N VAL A 99 5.74 6.17 8.09
CA VAL A 99 6.46 6.82 6.98
C VAL A 99 7.26 8.05 7.42
N TYR A 100 6.90 8.71 8.52
CA TYR A 100 7.51 9.96 8.96
C TYR A 100 8.74 9.77 9.87
N ARG A 101 9.69 10.69 9.78
CA ARG A 101 10.87 10.80 10.67
C ARG A 101 10.45 11.17 12.09
N GLY A 102 11.14 10.60 13.08
CA GLY A 102 10.92 10.86 14.50
C GLY A 102 9.71 10.12 15.08
N LEU A 103 9.53 10.25 16.39
CA LEU A 103 8.52 9.53 17.18
C LEU A 103 8.59 8.01 16.96
N ASP A 104 9.78 7.41 17.01
CA ASP A 104 10.00 6.00 16.67
C ASP A 104 9.36 5.05 17.68
N ILE A 105 9.35 5.40 18.97
CA ILE A 105 8.67 4.65 20.05
C ILE A 105 7.16 4.82 19.91
N THR A 106 6.67 6.06 19.93
CA THR A 106 5.25 6.45 19.80
C THR A 106 4.59 5.83 18.57
N THR A 107 5.30 5.82 17.43
CA THR A 107 4.79 5.22 16.18
C THR A 107 5.08 3.72 16.04
N ASN A 108 5.71 3.10 17.04
CA ASN A 108 6.03 1.68 17.12
C ASN A 108 6.83 1.20 15.88
N LYS A 109 7.83 1.96 15.42
CA LYS A 109 8.73 1.50 14.36
C LYS A 109 9.55 0.32 14.86
N ILE A 110 9.83 -0.64 13.98
CA ILE A 110 10.66 -1.80 14.35
C ILE A 110 12.11 -1.35 14.66
N PRO A 111 12.66 -1.64 15.85
CA PRO A 111 14.03 -1.27 16.22
C PRO A 111 15.07 -1.83 15.26
N MET A 112 16.22 -1.16 15.10
CA MET A 112 17.25 -1.57 14.14
C MET A 112 17.79 -2.99 14.39
N HIS A 113 17.90 -3.42 15.66
CA HIS A 113 18.35 -4.78 16.00
C HIS A 113 17.34 -5.85 15.54
N ASP A 114 16.05 -5.60 15.73
CA ASP A 114 14.97 -6.50 15.31
C ASP A 114 14.82 -6.63 13.78
N ARG A 115 15.33 -5.65 13.01
CA ARG A 115 15.33 -5.72 11.53
C ARG A 115 16.26 -6.82 10.99
N ARG A 116 17.20 -7.34 11.79
CA ARG A 116 18.15 -8.42 11.42
C ARG A 116 18.85 -8.19 10.06
N GLY A 117 19.20 -6.93 9.76
CA GLY A 117 19.85 -6.53 8.51
C GLY A 117 18.95 -6.51 7.27
N VAL A 118 17.64 -6.79 7.39
CA VAL A 118 16.70 -6.75 6.26
C VAL A 118 16.46 -5.29 5.83
N PRO A 119 16.64 -4.93 4.54
CA PRO A 119 16.36 -3.58 4.06
C PRO A 119 14.89 -3.21 4.23
N HIS A 120 14.64 -1.99 4.72
CA HIS A 120 13.32 -1.40 4.89
C HIS A 120 13.20 -0.13 4.04
N HIS A 121 12.05 0.04 3.37
CA HIS A 121 11.71 1.20 2.54
C HIS A 121 10.44 1.87 3.07
N LEU A 122 10.32 3.18 2.90
CA LEU A 122 9.19 4.01 3.32
C LEU A 122 8.96 4.00 4.85
N LEU A 123 10.01 3.80 5.64
CA LEU A 123 9.98 3.69 7.10
C LEU A 123 10.87 4.78 7.71
N GLY A 124 10.29 5.89 8.13
CA GLY A 124 11.03 7.07 8.57
C GLY A 124 11.64 7.92 7.43
N ASP A 125 11.14 7.80 6.20
CA ASP A 125 11.73 8.50 5.06
C ASP A 125 11.21 9.93 4.86
N PHE A 126 9.97 10.23 5.29
CA PHE A 126 9.25 11.46 4.94
C PHE A 126 9.31 12.55 6.04
N PRO A 127 9.23 13.85 5.67
CA PRO A 127 9.09 14.95 6.63
C PRO A 127 7.78 14.86 7.43
N PRO A 128 7.77 15.18 8.74
CA PRO A 128 6.63 14.91 9.61
C PRO A 128 5.42 15.84 9.45
N HIS A 129 5.52 16.95 8.72
CA HIS A 129 4.53 18.05 8.76
C HIS A 129 3.42 17.93 7.72
N SER A 130 3.69 17.26 6.60
CA SER A 130 2.76 17.12 5.47
C SER A 130 2.15 15.73 5.39
N ASP A 131 0.87 15.64 5.04
CA ASP A 131 0.20 14.35 4.84
C ASP A 131 0.70 13.63 3.58
N LEU A 132 1.23 12.42 3.75
CA LEU A 132 1.43 11.51 2.63
C LEU A 132 0.08 10.95 2.17
N THR A 133 -0.40 11.40 1.01
CA THR A 133 -1.68 10.93 0.45
C THR A 133 -1.57 9.48 -0.05
N PRO A 134 -2.69 8.71 -0.12
CA PRO A 134 -2.66 7.35 -0.66
C PRO A 134 -2.18 7.29 -2.13
N SER A 135 -2.40 8.36 -2.91
CA SER A 135 -1.89 8.46 -4.28
C SER A 135 -0.37 8.67 -4.32
N ALA A 136 0.18 9.53 -3.45
CA ALA A 136 1.62 9.69 -3.31
C ALA A 136 2.29 8.39 -2.82
N PHE A 137 1.66 7.69 -1.85
CA PHE A 137 2.10 6.37 -1.41
C PHE A 137 2.07 5.33 -2.55
N ARG A 138 0.99 5.25 -3.35
CA ARG A 138 0.88 4.34 -4.51
C ARG A 138 2.05 4.54 -5.50
N SER A 139 2.51 5.77 -5.69
CA SER A 139 3.67 6.09 -6.52
C SER A 139 4.99 5.68 -5.85
N ALA A 140 5.23 6.12 -4.62
CA ALA A 140 6.47 5.81 -3.89
C ALA A 140 6.68 4.30 -3.69
N ALA A 141 5.66 3.57 -3.26
CA ALA A 141 5.71 2.13 -3.06
C ALA A 141 5.81 1.36 -4.38
N ALA A 142 5.25 1.87 -5.50
CA ALA A 142 5.46 1.26 -6.81
C ALA A 142 6.92 1.39 -7.29
N SER A 143 7.56 2.55 -7.05
CA SER A 143 8.98 2.75 -7.32
C SER A 143 9.85 1.83 -6.46
N ALA A 144 9.56 1.70 -5.17
CA ALA A 144 10.24 0.77 -4.27
C ALA A 144 10.08 -0.69 -4.73
N ILE A 145 8.85 -1.14 -5.06
CA ILE A 145 8.60 -2.48 -5.62
C ILE A 145 9.40 -2.71 -6.91
N SER A 146 9.49 -1.70 -7.79
CA SER A 146 10.27 -1.80 -9.03
C SER A 146 11.77 -1.97 -8.75
N ALA A 147 12.33 -1.18 -7.84
CA ALA A 147 13.73 -1.26 -7.44
C ALA A 147 14.08 -2.58 -6.74
N VAL A 148 13.24 -3.05 -5.81
CA VAL A 148 13.41 -4.36 -5.16
C VAL A 148 13.32 -5.49 -6.20
N SER A 149 12.34 -5.42 -7.11
CA SER A 149 12.17 -6.42 -8.18
C SER A 149 13.35 -6.44 -9.17
N SER A 150 13.97 -5.29 -9.47
CA SER A 150 15.09 -5.22 -10.42
C SER A 150 16.34 -5.92 -9.88
N ARG A 151 16.54 -5.91 -8.55
CA ARG A 151 17.54 -6.71 -7.83
C ARG A 151 17.21 -8.21 -7.75
N ARG A 152 16.04 -8.62 -8.27
CA ARG A 152 15.45 -9.98 -8.14
C ARG A 152 15.02 -10.34 -6.71
N ASN A 153 14.89 -9.35 -5.83
CA ASN A 153 14.46 -9.54 -4.45
C ASN A 153 12.93 -9.59 -4.37
N LEU A 154 12.38 -10.29 -3.37
CA LEU A 154 10.94 -10.34 -3.14
C LEU A 154 10.47 -9.11 -2.33
N PRO A 155 9.52 -8.30 -2.83
CA PRO A 155 8.95 -7.20 -2.06
C PRO A 155 7.92 -7.73 -1.05
N LEU A 156 8.15 -7.41 0.24
CA LEU A 156 7.22 -7.67 1.35
C LEU A 156 6.59 -6.33 1.78
N ILE A 157 5.30 -6.14 1.53
CA ILE A 157 4.58 -4.91 1.87
C ILE A 157 3.94 -5.11 3.25
N VAL A 158 4.22 -4.25 4.22
CA VAL A 158 3.91 -4.51 5.64
C VAL A 158 3.34 -3.28 6.32
N GLY A 159 2.14 -3.36 6.89
CA GLY A 159 1.56 -2.19 7.57
C GLY A 159 0.10 -2.37 8.00
N GLY A 160 -0.40 -1.41 8.80
CA GLY A 160 -1.79 -1.39 9.27
C GLY A 160 -2.71 -0.43 8.51
N SER A 161 -2.19 0.38 7.57
CA SER A 161 -3.00 1.37 6.87
C SER A 161 -3.65 0.78 5.62
N ASN A 162 -4.84 0.20 5.78
CA ASN A 162 -5.62 -0.42 4.70
C ASN A 162 -5.87 0.52 3.51
N SER A 163 -5.95 1.84 3.72
CA SER A 163 -6.02 2.84 2.63
C SER A 163 -4.78 2.85 1.74
N PHE A 164 -3.58 2.72 2.31
CA PHE A 164 -2.32 2.62 1.59
C PHE A 164 -2.18 1.26 0.88
N ILE A 165 -2.57 0.17 1.55
CA ILE A 165 -2.59 -1.17 0.94
C ILE A 165 -3.57 -1.22 -0.24
N TYR A 166 -4.77 -0.67 -0.10
CA TYR A 166 -5.75 -0.55 -1.18
C TYR A 166 -5.21 0.31 -2.33
N ALA A 167 -4.75 1.52 -2.02
CA ALA A 167 -4.20 2.42 -3.01
C ALA A 167 -3.00 1.82 -3.76
N LEU A 168 -2.21 0.94 -3.14
CA LEU A 168 -1.12 0.25 -3.83
C LEU A 168 -1.60 -0.94 -4.68
N ALA A 169 -2.41 -1.82 -4.11
CA ALA A 169 -2.72 -3.13 -4.67
C ALA A 169 -3.90 -3.13 -5.65
N ALA A 170 -4.84 -2.18 -5.58
CA ALA A 170 -5.94 -2.09 -6.54
C ALA A 170 -5.44 -1.78 -7.97
N ASP A 171 -5.97 -2.48 -8.97
CA ASP A 171 -5.65 -2.25 -10.39
C ASP A 171 -6.13 -0.86 -10.82
N ARG A 172 -7.44 -0.60 -10.64
CA ARG A 172 -8.06 0.73 -10.76
C ARG A 172 -8.09 1.41 -9.38
N PHE A 173 -7.43 2.56 -9.25
CA PHE A 173 -7.44 3.38 -8.04
C PHE A 173 -7.86 4.81 -8.40
N ASN A 174 -8.89 5.33 -7.72
CA ASN A 174 -9.36 6.71 -7.85
C ASN A 174 -9.01 7.47 -6.55
N PRO A 175 -8.17 8.52 -6.58
CA PRO A 175 -7.84 9.32 -5.39
C PRO A 175 -9.04 10.05 -4.75
N ALA A 176 -10.13 10.27 -5.49
CA ALA A 176 -11.35 10.90 -4.99
C ALA A 176 -12.36 9.91 -4.39
N SER A 177 -12.04 8.61 -4.38
CA SER A 177 -12.91 7.55 -3.85
C SER A 177 -12.48 7.13 -2.45
N ASP A 178 -13.44 7.02 -1.52
CA ASP A 178 -13.21 6.48 -0.18
C ASP A 178 -13.97 5.16 0.01
N VAL A 179 -13.27 4.07 -0.32
CA VAL A 179 -13.76 2.70 -0.11
C VAL A 179 -13.81 2.30 1.38
N PHE A 180 -13.40 3.17 2.30
CA PHE A 180 -13.36 2.95 3.73
C PHE A 180 -14.10 4.04 4.55
N HIS A 181 -14.96 4.82 3.89
CA HIS A 181 -15.86 5.78 4.53
C HIS A 181 -16.82 5.05 5.50
N ASP A 182 -17.11 5.63 6.67
CA ASP A 182 -17.78 4.87 7.72
C ASP A 182 -19.29 4.65 7.43
N THR A 183 -19.98 5.60 6.78
CA THR A 183 -21.42 5.49 6.42
C THR A 183 -21.68 5.02 4.97
N HIS A 184 -21.10 5.69 3.97
CA HIS A 184 -21.33 5.42 2.54
C HIS A 184 -20.02 5.09 1.79
N PRO A 185 -19.38 3.94 2.06
CA PRO A 185 -18.11 3.58 1.44
C PRO A 185 -18.27 3.10 -0.01
N ASP A 186 -17.41 3.62 -0.87
CA ASP A 186 -17.34 3.27 -2.29
C ASP A 186 -17.06 1.77 -2.55
N PRO A 187 -17.42 1.24 -3.73
CA PRO A 187 -17.05 -0.10 -4.16
C PRO A 187 -15.53 -0.31 -4.18
N VAL A 188 -15.07 -1.35 -3.48
CA VAL A 188 -13.67 -1.81 -3.53
C VAL A 188 -13.38 -2.44 -4.89
N CYS A 189 -12.27 -2.06 -5.53
CA CYS A 189 -11.81 -2.72 -6.75
C CYS A 189 -11.37 -4.18 -6.46
N PRO A 190 -11.99 -5.19 -7.11
CA PRO A 190 -11.59 -6.60 -6.93
C PRO A 190 -10.32 -6.94 -7.72
N ASP A 191 -10.04 -6.21 -8.80
CA ASP A 191 -8.87 -6.40 -9.64
C ASP A 191 -7.59 -5.90 -8.95
N LEU A 192 -6.53 -6.71 -8.97
CA LEU A 192 -5.24 -6.40 -8.33
C LEU A 192 -4.18 -5.98 -9.35
N ARG A 193 -3.50 -4.85 -9.12
CA ARG A 193 -2.38 -4.34 -9.94
C ARG A 193 -1.21 -5.33 -10.01
N TYR A 194 -0.99 -6.08 -8.93
CA TYR A 194 0.12 -7.02 -8.76
C TYR A 194 -0.38 -8.46 -8.61
N ASP A 195 0.55 -9.40 -8.70
CA ASP A 195 0.33 -10.80 -8.30
C ASP A 195 0.52 -10.92 -6.78
N CYS A 196 -0.50 -10.48 -6.03
CA CYS A 196 -0.44 -10.38 -4.57
C CYS A 196 -0.61 -11.74 -3.88
N CYS A 197 0.19 -11.98 -2.86
CA CYS A 197 -0.05 -13.00 -1.84
C CYS A 197 -0.36 -12.29 -0.51
N PHE A 198 -1.64 -12.21 -0.14
CA PHE A 198 -2.06 -11.56 1.12
C PHE A 198 -1.95 -12.54 2.30
N LEU A 199 -1.18 -12.16 3.31
CA LEU A 199 -1.12 -12.78 4.62
C LEU A 199 -1.80 -11.85 5.62
N TRP A 200 -2.88 -12.30 6.25
CA TRP A 200 -3.60 -11.54 7.26
C TRP A 200 -3.33 -12.16 8.63
N VAL A 201 -2.55 -11.47 9.46
CA VAL A 201 -2.31 -11.86 10.85
C VAL A 201 -3.46 -11.34 11.71
N ASP A 202 -4.29 -12.27 12.16
CA ASP A 202 -5.53 -12.05 12.92
C ASP A 202 -5.33 -12.40 14.40
N VAL A 203 -6.05 -11.70 15.28
CA VAL A 203 -6.00 -11.89 16.74
C VAL A 203 -7.40 -11.61 17.28
N SER A 204 -7.93 -12.48 18.15
CA SER A 204 -9.23 -12.23 18.77
C SER A 204 -9.22 -10.91 19.56
N MET A 205 -10.25 -10.07 19.36
CA MET A 205 -10.26 -8.71 19.87
C MET A 205 -10.10 -8.60 21.41
N PRO A 206 -10.68 -9.48 22.24
CA PRO A 206 -10.47 -9.42 23.69
C PRO A 206 -9.00 -9.62 24.10
N VAL A 207 -8.29 -10.55 23.43
CA VAL A 207 -6.84 -10.77 23.66
C VAL A 207 -6.02 -9.62 23.10
N LEU A 208 -6.40 -9.10 21.93
CA LEU A 208 -5.69 -8.00 21.29
C LEU A 208 -5.81 -6.71 22.12
N ASN A 209 -7.00 -6.36 22.63
CA ASN A 209 -7.21 -5.15 23.43
C ASN A 209 -6.42 -5.20 24.74
N GLN A 210 -6.34 -6.37 25.40
CA GLN A 210 -5.48 -6.57 26.58
C GLN A 210 -3.99 -6.36 26.24
N TYR A 211 -3.53 -6.94 25.12
CA TYR A 211 -2.15 -6.79 24.65
C TYR A 211 -1.82 -5.35 24.23
N LEU A 212 -2.75 -4.64 23.59
CA LEU A 212 -2.57 -3.25 23.19
C LEU A 212 -2.46 -2.33 24.41
N SER A 213 -3.27 -2.54 25.45
CA SER A 213 -3.15 -1.82 26.72
C SER A 213 -1.78 -2.03 27.36
N LYS A 214 -1.32 -3.27 27.52
CA LYS A 214 0.02 -3.56 28.07
C LYS A 214 1.13 -2.98 27.19
N ARG A 215 1.00 -3.06 25.86
CA ARG A 215 2.00 -2.50 24.95
C ARG A 215 2.14 -0.98 25.10
N VAL A 216 1.06 -0.26 25.41
CA VAL A 216 1.15 1.18 25.73
C VAL A 216 1.94 1.41 27.02
N ASP A 217 1.76 0.56 28.03
CA ASP A 217 2.60 0.60 29.24
C ASP A 217 4.07 0.32 28.90
N ASP A 218 4.34 -0.74 28.13
CA ASP A 218 5.70 -1.10 27.66
C ASP A 218 6.34 0.03 26.82
N MET A 219 5.55 0.80 26.05
CA MET A 219 6.02 1.97 25.28
C MET A 219 6.39 3.14 26.21
N LEU A 220 5.60 3.41 27.26
CA LEU A 220 5.90 4.44 28.26
C LEU A 220 7.15 4.08 29.05
N ASP A 221 7.27 2.83 29.51
CA ASP A 221 8.47 2.29 30.17
C ASP A 221 9.72 2.33 29.27
N SER A 222 9.52 2.33 27.94
CA SER A 222 10.60 2.44 26.94
C SER A 222 10.98 3.89 26.57
N GLY A 223 10.34 4.91 27.17
CA GLY A 223 10.67 6.32 26.93
C GLY A 223 9.72 7.08 25.99
N MET A 224 8.50 6.58 25.75
CA MET A 224 7.51 7.27 24.89
C MET A 224 7.15 8.67 25.43
N PHE A 225 7.10 8.86 26.75
CA PHE A 225 6.74 10.14 27.33
C PHE A 225 7.83 11.20 27.10
N GLU A 226 9.10 10.82 27.27
CA GLU A 226 10.28 11.64 27.03
C GLU A 226 10.40 12.00 25.54
N GLU A 227 10.17 11.03 24.64
CA GLU A 227 10.13 11.23 23.20
C GLU A 227 9.04 12.25 22.79
N LEU A 228 7.86 12.19 23.42
CA LEU A 228 6.80 13.16 23.22
C LEU A 228 7.14 14.52 23.83
N GLN A 229 7.79 14.58 24.99
CA GLN A 229 8.21 15.84 25.61
C GLN A 229 9.18 16.60 24.70
N GLU A 230 10.23 15.93 24.19
CA GLU A 230 11.17 16.52 23.22
C GLU A 230 10.46 17.01 21.95
N TYR A 231 9.50 16.23 21.44
CA TYR A 231 8.68 16.58 20.28
C TYR A 231 7.85 17.86 20.51
N PHE A 232 7.20 18.00 21.67
CA PHE A 232 6.41 19.19 22.02
C PHE A 232 7.27 20.41 22.39
N ASP A 233 8.47 20.21 22.94
CA ASP A 233 9.41 21.29 23.23
C ASP A 233 10.08 21.87 21.99
N SER A 234 10.12 21.11 20.89
CA SER A 234 10.70 21.57 19.63
C SER A 234 10.09 22.88 19.15
N ASP A 235 10.94 23.85 18.78
CA ASP A 235 10.52 25.21 18.42
C ASP A 235 9.62 25.25 17.16
N GLN A 236 9.62 24.16 16.38
CA GLN A 236 8.72 23.95 15.25
C GLN A 236 7.27 23.68 15.70
N HIS A 237 7.06 22.95 16.80
CA HIS A 237 5.73 22.67 17.34
C HIS A 237 5.04 23.92 17.89
N ARG A 238 5.81 24.78 18.58
CA ARG A 238 5.30 26.03 19.17
C ARG A 238 4.70 26.96 18.12
N ARG A 239 5.24 26.97 16.90
CA ARG A 239 4.77 27.81 15.77
C ARG A 239 3.50 27.27 15.09
N GLU A 240 3.29 25.96 15.06
CA GLU A 240 2.14 25.32 14.39
C GLU A 240 0.98 24.94 15.33
N SER A 241 1.07 25.30 16.61
CA SER A 241 0.12 24.89 17.66
C SER A 241 -1.30 25.48 17.52
N ASN A 242 -1.50 26.43 16.60
CA ASN A 242 -2.79 27.09 16.33
C ASN A 242 -3.58 26.51 15.13
N SER A 243 -3.07 25.49 14.42
CA SER A 243 -3.86 24.80 13.38
C SER A 243 -4.85 23.82 14.03
N ALA A 244 -6.15 24.02 13.78
CA ALA A 244 -7.21 23.08 14.18
C ALA A 244 -7.12 21.73 13.43
N ILE A 245 -6.48 21.71 12.25
CA ILE A 245 -6.28 20.50 11.45
C ILE A 245 -4.90 19.93 11.77
N ARG A 246 -4.87 18.74 12.37
CA ARG A 246 -3.65 17.94 12.54
C ARG A 246 -3.27 17.32 11.20
N THR A 247 -2.00 17.39 10.81
CA THR A 247 -1.43 16.85 9.56
C THR A 247 -0.22 15.95 9.86
N GLY A 248 0.11 15.05 8.93
CA GLY A 248 1.34 14.25 8.98
C GLY A 248 1.46 13.43 10.27
N LEU A 249 2.61 13.56 10.93
CA LEU A 249 2.97 12.86 12.16
C LEU A 249 2.12 13.31 13.37
N ARG A 250 1.54 14.52 13.36
CA ARG A 250 0.64 15.02 14.43
C ARG A 250 -0.64 14.19 14.60
N LYS A 251 -0.89 13.23 13.69
CA LYS A 251 -1.99 12.25 13.75
C LYS A 251 -1.62 10.94 14.46
N ALA A 252 -0.39 10.79 14.94
CA ALA A 252 0.03 9.62 15.71
C ALA A 252 -0.72 9.55 17.04
N ILE A 253 -1.30 8.40 17.37
CA ILE A 253 -1.86 8.15 18.71
C ILE A 253 -0.71 8.28 19.73
N GLY A 254 -0.95 9.05 20.79
CA GLY A 254 0.06 9.56 21.71
C GLY A 254 0.16 11.09 21.65
N VAL A 255 0.20 11.66 20.43
CA VAL A 255 0.39 13.10 20.23
C VAL A 255 -0.87 13.89 20.61
N PRO A 256 -2.08 13.67 20.04
CA PRO A 256 -3.30 14.37 20.47
C PRO A 256 -3.65 14.19 21.93
N GLU A 257 -3.35 13.03 22.50
CA GLU A 257 -3.74 12.64 23.86
C GLU A 257 -2.88 13.30 24.93
N PHE A 258 -1.56 13.45 24.70
CA PHE A 258 -0.68 14.21 25.61
C PHE A 258 -0.62 15.72 25.30
N GLU A 259 -1.18 16.20 24.18
CA GLU A 259 -1.22 17.63 23.85
C GLU A 259 -1.82 18.52 24.97
N PRO A 260 -2.90 18.15 25.69
CA PRO A 260 -3.41 18.91 26.83
C PRO A 260 -2.45 18.93 28.03
N TYR A 261 -1.71 17.84 28.24
CA TYR A 261 -0.72 17.72 29.31
C TYR A 261 0.45 18.69 29.08
N PHE A 262 1.10 18.63 27.91
CA PHE A 262 2.25 19.49 27.60
C PHE A 262 1.88 20.98 27.41
N LYS A 263 0.61 21.30 27.11
CA LYS A 263 0.11 22.69 27.14
C LYS A 263 -0.09 23.23 28.55
N LYS A 264 -0.35 22.37 29.54
CA LYS A 264 -0.62 22.76 30.93
C LYS A 264 0.63 22.72 31.81
N PHE A 265 1.54 21.79 31.56
CA PHE A 265 2.71 21.54 32.41
C PHE A 265 4.00 21.67 31.61
N HIS A 266 4.91 22.52 32.11
CA HIS A 266 6.24 22.66 31.54
C HIS A 266 7.12 21.43 31.81
N PRO A 267 8.16 21.21 30.99
CA PRO A 267 9.18 20.17 31.22
C PRO A 267 9.86 20.32 32.59
N GLY A 268 10.28 19.20 33.18
CA GLY A 268 11.24 19.19 34.29
C GLY A 268 10.70 18.89 35.70
N THR A 269 9.38 18.74 35.89
CA THR A 269 8.81 18.22 37.16
C THR A 269 8.23 16.83 36.92
N ASN A 270 8.47 15.90 37.85
CA ASN A 270 7.98 14.52 37.72
C ASN A 270 6.44 14.50 37.80
N PRO A 271 5.72 13.79 36.91
CA PRO A 271 4.26 13.63 37.04
C PRO A 271 3.79 13.21 38.43
N LYS A 272 4.61 12.42 39.14
CA LYS A 272 4.32 11.84 40.45
C LYS A 272 4.40 12.82 41.63
N GLU A 273 4.93 14.03 41.42
CA GLU A 273 5.12 15.05 42.47
C GLU A 273 3.92 16.00 42.63
N ASP A 274 3.03 16.07 41.64
CA ASP A 274 1.81 16.89 41.64
C ASP A 274 0.59 16.01 41.31
N PRO A 275 -0.38 15.83 42.24
CA PRO A 275 -1.58 15.04 42.01
C PRO A 275 -2.43 15.50 40.80
N VAL A 276 -2.43 16.79 40.49
CA VAL A 276 -3.15 17.36 39.33
C VAL A 276 -2.40 17.04 38.03
N ARG A 277 -1.06 17.00 38.07
CA ARG A 277 -0.21 16.57 36.95
C ARG A 277 -0.36 15.08 36.68
N MET A 278 -0.37 14.26 37.73
CA MET A 278 -0.59 12.82 37.62
C MET A 278 -1.97 12.50 37.03
N ALA A 279 -3.05 13.13 37.50
CA ALA A 279 -4.40 12.89 36.99
C ALA A 279 -4.54 13.19 35.47
N VAL A 280 -3.90 14.25 34.97
CA VAL A 280 -3.91 14.57 33.54
C VAL A 280 -3.03 13.61 32.73
N TYR A 281 -1.93 13.12 33.31
CA TYR A 281 -1.09 12.07 32.71
C TYR A 281 -1.86 10.75 32.57
N GLU A 282 -2.52 10.28 33.64
CA GLU A 282 -3.30 9.05 33.64
C GLU A 282 -4.45 9.10 32.63
N GLU A 283 -5.13 10.24 32.51
CA GLU A 283 -6.18 10.46 31.52
C GLU A 283 -5.65 10.39 30.08
N ALA A 284 -4.48 10.97 29.80
CA ALA A 284 -3.82 10.87 28.50
C ALA A 284 -3.44 9.40 28.18
N VAL A 285 -2.86 8.67 29.14
CA VAL A 285 -2.53 7.24 28.97
C VAL A 285 -3.79 6.39 28.74
N ARG A 286 -4.88 6.66 29.47
CA ARG A 286 -6.18 5.99 29.27
C ARG A 286 -6.71 6.23 27.85
N ALA A 287 -6.69 7.47 27.38
CA ALA A 287 -7.11 7.83 26.03
C ALA A 287 -6.27 7.15 24.94
N ILE A 288 -4.95 7.02 25.13
CA ILE A 288 -4.05 6.31 24.20
C ILE A 288 -4.43 4.84 24.08
N LYS A 289 -4.70 4.16 25.21
CA LYS A 289 -5.13 2.75 25.22
C LYS A 289 -6.46 2.58 24.49
N GLU A 290 -7.45 3.42 24.79
CA GLU A 290 -8.77 3.39 24.15
C GLU A 290 -8.71 3.65 22.64
N ASN A 291 -8.00 4.70 22.21
CA ASN A 291 -7.85 5.04 20.80
C ASN A 291 -7.06 3.96 20.02
N THR A 292 -6.10 3.30 20.67
CA THR A 292 -5.34 2.18 20.09
C THR A 292 -6.22 0.95 19.87
N CYS A 293 -7.07 0.59 20.83
CA CYS A 293 -8.04 -0.51 20.69
C CYS A 293 -9.06 -0.21 19.59
N GLN A 294 -9.67 0.98 19.58
CA GLN A 294 -10.58 1.39 18.52
C GLN A 294 -9.90 1.41 17.12
N LEU A 295 -8.61 1.76 17.05
CA LEU A 295 -7.84 1.67 15.80
C LEU A 295 -7.74 0.22 15.30
N ALA A 296 -7.47 -0.74 16.20
CA ALA A 296 -7.42 -2.16 15.86
C ALA A 296 -8.77 -2.68 15.34
N GLU A 297 -9.88 -2.32 16.00
CA GLU A 297 -11.24 -2.67 15.59
C GLU A 297 -11.57 -2.11 14.19
N ARG A 298 -11.32 -0.81 13.97
CA ARG A 298 -11.47 -0.16 12.65
C ARG A 298 -10.58 -0.79 11.59
N GLN A 299 -9.38 -1.26 11.94
CA GLN A 299 -8.49 -1.97 11.01
C GLN A 299 -9.05 -3.35 10.63
N VAL A 300 -9.59 -4.13 11.57
CA VAL A 300 -10.22 -5.43 11.28
C VAL A 300 -11.45 -5.25 10.40
N GLY A 301 -12.33 -4.28 10.68
CA GLY A 301 -13.49 -3.97 9.83
C GLY A 301 -13.09 -3.65 8.38
N LYS A 302 -12.03 -2.85 8.19
CA LYS A 302 -11.50 -2.50 6.86
C LYS A 302 -10.84 -3.69 6.15
N ILE A 303 -10.21 -4.62 6.88
CA ILE A 303 -9.70 -5.90 6.33
C ILE A 303 -10.85 -6.81 5.87
N MET A 304 -11.90 -6.95 6.69
CA MET A 304 -13.09 -7.73 6.32
C MET A 304 -13.78 -7.17 5.08
N ARG A 305 -13.84 -5.83 4.93
CA ARG A 305 -14.38 -5.21 3.71
C ARG A 305 -13.58 -5.58 2.44
N LEU A 306 -12.26 -5.57 2.50
CA LEU A 306 -11.40 -6.01 1.39
C LEU A 306 -11.61 -7.50 1.06
N ARG A 307 -11.73 -8.36 2.08
CA ARG A 307 -12.03 -9.79 1.90
C ARG A 307 -13.39 -10.00 1.22
N ASN A 308 -14.42 -9.31 1.68
CA ASN A 308 -15.78 -9.41 1.14
C ASN A 308 -15.88 -8.90 -0.31
N ALA A 309 -14.97 -8.00 -0.71
CA ALA A 309 -14.81 -7.58 -2.11
C ALA A 309 -14.04 -8.57 -3.00
N GLY A 310 -13.74 -9.79 -2.51
CA GLY A 310 -13.14 -10.87 -3.28
C GLY A 310 -11.62 -10.99 -3.20
N TRP A 311 -10.94 -10.25 -2.33
CA TRP A 311 -9.48 -10.41 -2.14
C TRP A 311 -9.18 -11.73 -1.37
N ASP A 312 -8.30 -12.58 -1.92
CA ASP A 312 -7.84 -13.85 -1.31
C ASP A 312 -6.91 -13.59 -0.11
N LEU A 313 -7.49 -13.22 1.03
CA LEU A 313 -6.77 -12.97 2.28
C LEU A 313 -6.51 -14.27 3.03
N ARG A 314 -5.24 -14.65 3.17
CA ARG A 314 -4.84 -15.87 3.87
C ARG A 314 -4.67 -15.59 5.36
N ARG A 315 -5.70 -15.91 6.13
CA ARG A 315 -5.74 -15.70 7.58
C ARG A 315 -4.73 -16.59 8.32
N LEU A 316 -4.04 -16.01 9.28
CA LEU A 316 -3.08 -16.60 10.20
C LEU A 316 -3.55 -16.20 11.61
N ASP A 317 -3.95 -17.15 12.44
CA ASP A 317 -4.43 -16.85 13.79
C ASP A 317 -3.24 -16.79 14.75
N ALA A 318 -2.98 -15.61 15.31
CA ALA A 318 -1.94 -15.36 16.30
C ALA A 318 -2.50 -15.26 17.73
N THR A 319 -3.79 -15.56 17.96
CA THR A 319 -4.47 -15.37 19.25
C THR A 319 -3.77 -16.09 20.40
N GLU A 320 -3.43 -17.37 20.26
CA GLU A 320 -2.74 -18.11 21.31
C GLU A 320 -1.32 -17.58 21.56
N VAL A 321 -0.65 -17.08 20.52
CA VAL A 321 0.71 -16.54 20.64
C VAL A 321 0.70 -15.22 21.41
N ILE A 322 -0.24 -14.32 21.09
CA ILE A 322 -0.40 -13.05 21.82
C ILE A 322 -0.88 -13.32 23.26
N ARG A 323 -1.80 -14.26 23.48
CA ARG A 323 -2.22 -14.66 24.82
C ARG A 323 -1.07 -15.27 25.64
N ALA A 324 -0.20 -16.07 25.01
CA ALA A 324 0.99 -16.59 25.66
C ALA A 324 2.01 -15.48 25.98
N ALA A 325 2.23 -14.53 25.07
CA ALA A 325 3.10 -13.37 25.32
C ALA A 325 2.62 -12.50 26.51
N MET A 326 1.30 -12.39 26.71
CA MET A 326 0.72 -11.70 27.86
C MET A 326 0.87 -12.42 29.21
N LYS A 327 1.12 -13.73 29.21
CA LYS A 327 1.23 -14.55 30.43
C LYS A 327 2.66 -14.71 30.95
N LYS A 328 3.66 -14.08 30.32
CA LYS A 328 5.07 -14.37 30.58
C LYS A 328 5.77 -13.32 31.42
N GLU A 329 6.49 -13.61 32.52
CA GLU A 329 6.50 -14.71 33.53
C GLU A 329 6.63 -16.22 33.18
N SER A 330 6.83 -16.65 31.93
CA SER A 330 7.13 -18.06 31.63
C SER A 330 8.15 -18.21 30.50
N CYS A 331 8.92 -19.28 30.57
CA CYS A 331 10.16 -19.54 29.81
C CYS A 331 10.08 -19.12 28.32
N VAL A 332 11.00 -18.25 27.90
CA VAL A 332 11.00 -17.56 26.58
C VAL A 332 10.82 -18.51 25.38
N SER A 333 11.31 -19.74 25.48
CA SER A 333 11.21 -20.81 24.46
C SER A 333 9.79 -21.04 23.92
N ASP A 334 8.81 -21.26 24.79
CA ASP A 334 7.47 -21.75 24.41
C ASP A 334 6.68 -20.76 23.50
N SER A 335 6.89 -19.45 23.66
CA SER A 335 6.23 -18.44 22.83
C SER A 335 6.90 -18.28 21.46
N GLY A 336 8.20 -18.58 21.37
CA GLY A 336 8.91 -18.68 20.10
C GLY A 336 8.41 -19.86 19.28
N GLU A 337 8.30 -21.04 19.89
CA GLU A 337 7.79 -22.25 19.25
C GLU A 337 6.32 -22.10 18.82
N SER A 338 5.48 -21.52 19.69
CA SER A 338 4.08 -21.24 19.38
C SER A 338 3.93 -20.27 18.19
N TRP A 339 4.72 -19.20 18.13
CA TRP A 339 4.77 -18.27 16.98
C TRP A 339 5.21 -18.96 15.69
N GLU A 340 6.27 -19.75 15.77
CA GLU A 340 6.83 -20.51 14.66
C GLU A 340 5.77 -21.41 14.01
N ARG A 341 5.16 -22.27 14.84
CA ARG A 341 4.18 -23.28 14.41
C ARG A 341 2.89 -22.68 13.89
N GLN A 342 2.36 -21.63 14.54
CA GLN A 342 1.02 -21.10 14.25
C GLN A 342 1.02 -19.99 13.19
N VAL A 343 2.09 -19.20 13.08
CA VAL A 343 2.12 -18.02 12.20
C VAL A 343 3.17 -18.16 11.10
N VAL A 344 4.43 -18.49 11.43
CA VAL A 344 5.51 -18.41 10.44
C VAL A 344 5.51 -19.62 9.49
N GLU A 345 5.40 -20.84 10.00
CA GLU A 345 5.32 -22.05 9.19
C GLU A 345 4.17 -22.02 8.17
N PRO A 346 2.91 -21.69 8.55
CA PRO A 346 1.81 -21.56 7.60
C PRO A 346 2.06 -20.47 6.56
N SER A 347 2.60 -19.31 6.97
CA SER A 347 2.99 -18.23 6.06
C SER A 347 3.99 -18.69 4.99
N VAL A 348 5.04 -19.41 5.41
CA VAL A 348 6.05 -19.97 4.49
C VAL A 348 5.42 -20.98 3.54
N LYS A 349 4.55 -21.86 4.03
CA LYS A 349 3.83 -22.84 3.20
C LYS A 349 2.93 -22.15 2.16
N ILE A 350 2.24 -21.07 2.53
CA ILE A 350 1.40 -20.25 1.62
C ILE A 350 2.27 -19.57 0.54
N VAL A 351 3.33 -18.86 0.93
CA VAL A 351 4.20 -18.13 -0.01
C VAL A 351 4.91 -19.08 -0.97
N LYS A 352 5.45 -20.21 -0.48
CA LYS A 352 6.07 -21.25 -1.34
C LYS A 352 5.08 -21.79 -2.37
N ARG A 353 3.86 -22.14 -1.97
CA ARG A 353 2.80 -22.63 -2.90
C ARG A 353 2.48 -21.60 -3.98
N ARG A 354 2.28 -20.32 -3.62
CA ARG A 354 2.04 -19.24 -4.60
C ARG A 354 3.23 -18.98 -5.54
N GLN A 355 4.46 -19.17 -5.07
CA GLN A 355 5.64 -19.09 -5.94
C GLN A 355 5.71 -20.27 -6.94
N GLN A 356 5.42 -21.49 -6.48
CA GLN A 356 5.48 -22.73 -7.28
C GLN A 356 4.34 -22.88 -8.29
N GLN A 357 3.09 -22.55 -7.91
CA GLN A 357 1.90 -22.78 -8.73
C GLN A 357 1.95 -22.08 -10.11
N LYS A 358 2.76 -21.02 -10.25
CA LYS A 358 3.02 -20.36 -11.54
C LYS A 358 4.25 -20.86 -12.30
N ARG A 359 5.18 -21.60 -11.69
CA ARG A 359 6.23 -22.32 -12.44
C ARG A 359 5.60 -23.45 -13.26
N ASN A 360 4.63 -24.16 -12.69
CA ASN A 360 3.92 -25.25 -13.37
C ASN A 360 2.90 -24.76 -14.43
N MET A 361 2.69 -23.45 -14.55
CA MET A 361 1.84 -22.83 -15.59
C MET A 361 2.66 -22.11 -16.68
N GLU A 362 3.98 -21.99 -16.53
CA GLU A 362 4.81 -21.71 -17.70
C GLU A 362 4.86 -22.99 -18.53
N PRO A 363 4.58 -22.94 -19.85
CA PRO A 363 4.78 -24.10 -20.69
C PRO A 363 6.25 -24.49 -20.56
N PHE A 364 6.52 -25.78 -20.34
CA PHE A 364 7.83 -26.33 -20.68
C PHE A 364 8.08 -25.96 -22.15
N ALA A 365 8.96 -24.99 -22.38
CA ALA A 365 9.49 -24.70 -23.69
C ALA A 365 10.25 -25.97 -24.09
N LYS A 366 9.57 -26.85 -24.85
CA LYS A 366 10.18 -28.05 -25.40
C LYS A 366 11.46 -27.60 -26.10
N PRO A 367 12.63 -28.20 -25.78
CA PRO A 367 13.83 -27.96 -26.56
C PRO A 367 13.48 -28.21 -28.04
N ASN A 368 13.88 -27.30 -28.93
CA ASN A 368 13.62 -27.46 -30.35
C ASN A 368 14.40 -28.65 -30.91
N ILE A 369 13.82 -29.86 -30.84
CA ILE A 369 14.29 -31.07 -31.52
C ILE A 369 13.89 -30.98 -33.01
N LEU A 370 14.28 -29.87 -33.65
CA LEU A 370 14.15 -29.64 -35.09
C LEU A 370 15.31 -28.80 -35.64
N LYS A 371 16.52 -29.03 -35.12
CA LYS A 371 17.81 -28.66 -35.73
C LYS A 371 18.83 -29.80 -35.60
N ARG A 372 18.51 -30.98 -36.15
CA ARG A 372 19.49 -32.06 -36.38
C ARG A 372 19.21 -33.01 -37.55
N PHE A 373 18.31 -32.62 -38.47
CA PHE A 373 18.10 -33.30 -39.76
C PHE A 373 18.42 -32.30 -40.89
N LEU A 374 19.71 -32.05 -41.11
CA LEU A 374 20.31 -31.41 -42.30
C LEU A 374 21.84 -31.30 -42.13
N CYS A 375 22.51 -32.44 -41.99
CA CYS A 375 23.95 -32.66 -42.30
C CYS A 375 24.31 -34.11 -41.94
N LEU A 376 24.14 -35.05 -42.91
CA LEU A 376 24.78 -36.39 -42.98
C LEU A 376 24.17 -37.21 -44.13
N CYS A 377 24.21 -36.68 -45.35
CA CYS A 377 23.96 -37.43 -46.59
C CYS A 377 24.98 -37.02 -47.65
N ASP A 378 26.27 -37.22 -47.38
CA ASP A 378 27.34 -37.11 -48.39
C ASP A 378 28.63 -37.84 -47.95
N ALA A 379 28.48 -39.15 -47.69
CA ALA A 379 29.57 -40.11 -47.66
C ALA A 379 28.97 -41.52 -47.71
N TYR A 380 29.05 -42.18 -48.87
CA TYR A 380 29.31 -43.62 -49.10
C TYR A 380 28.79 -44.02 -50.48
N LYS A 381 29.71 -44.10 -51.44
CA LYS A 381 29.48 -44.66 -52.79
C LYS A 381 29.34 -46.19 -52.69
N VAL A 382 28.15 -46.74 -52.98
CA VAL A 382 27.95 -48.15 -53.40
C VAL A 382 26.76 -48.16 -54.40
N PRO A 383 26.79 -48.91 -55.52
CA PRO A 383 26.00 -48.58 -56.70
C PRO A 383 24.60 -49.20 -56.78
N TYR A 384 23.84 -48.70 -57.76
CA TYR A 384 22.51 -49.11 -58.18
C TYR A 384 22.36 -50.63 -58.39
N ILE A 385 21.28 -51.18 -57.85
CA ILE A 385 20.64 -52.41 -58.35
C ILE A 385 19.14 -52.08 -58.53
N CYS A 386 18.71 -51.88 -59.78
CA CYS A 386 17.30 -51.76 -60.12
C CYS A 386 16.74 -53.14 -60.48
N TYR A 387 15.84 -53.65 -59.65
CA TYR A 387 14.90 -54.72 -60.04
C TYR A 387 13.48 -54.28 -59.70
N THR A 388 12.72 -53.92 -60.73
CA THR A 388 11.25 -53.93 -60.71
C THR A 388 10.77 -54.57 -62.00
N ASN A 389 9.98 -55.64 -61.85
CA ASN A 389 9.52 -56.46 -62.95
C ASN A 389 8.63 -55.67 -63.93
N VAL A 390 8.77 -56.00 -65.21
CA VAL A 390 7.67 -55.91 -66.18
C VAL A 390 7.12 -57.31 -66.35
N ALA A 391 5.84 -57.51 -66.05
CA ALA A 391 5.02 -58.55 -66.65
C ALA A 391 3.54 -58.14 -66.54
N VAL A 392 2.80 -58.51 -67.58
CA VAL A 392 1.36 -58.83 -67.50
C VAL A 392 1.22 -60.13 -66.71
#